data_AF-A0A927SKW1-F1
#
_entry.id   AF-A0A927SKW1-F1
#
_cell.length_a   1.000
_cell.length_b   1.000
_cell.length_c   1.000
_cell.angle_alpha   90.00
_cell.angle_beta   90.00
_cell.angle_gamma   90.00
#
_symmetry.space_group_name_H-M   'P 1'
#
loop_
_entity.id
_entity.type
_entity.pdbx_description
1 polymer ?
#
loop_
_entity_poly.entity_id
_entity_poly.type
_entity_poly.pdbx_seq_one_letter_code
_entity_poly.pdbx_strand_id
1 'polypeptide(L)'
;MAGSRWMRLFRRRNMISRSLRKGRAAAVSRCCCGIGGTPRHMIAFALLSRRRMLADCPLNGYVPGCTAILPPACGNTACCPARCCPISVMLTTHSTSEEDTAMIFSCIGHAKFLIELENGLRIVTDPYDATCGYPVTPVPADVVLVSHGHHDHSAVDTIPGTPRVIDAAGEYDLGDGVTITAIEAFHDDAEGTKRGKTLLFAIRAEGLNAIHLGDLGHIPNAAQIDALGPADVLMIPVGGFFTIDAAQAKETAGLLGTRIILPMHYKTRVNADWPIAPLEAFTQLYDIPAEEVNLLRVAKGDIMCQPKIAVLLPQSLK
;
A
#
# COMPACT_ATOMS: atom_id res chain seq x y z
N MET A 1 38.97 51.03 18.00
CA MET A 1 38.36 50.51 19.23
C MET A 1 38.64 49.01 19.31
N ALA A 2 39.00 48.54 20.50
CA ALA A 2 39.42 47.18 20.87
C ALA A 2 38.39 46.09 20.47
N GLY A 3 38.71 44.79 20.36
CA GLY A 3 39.88 44.05 20.83
C GLY A 3 39.89 42.59 20.36
N SER A 4 41.00 41.92 20.67
CA SER A 4 41.45 40.62 20.18
C SER A 4 41.33 39.52 21.26
N ARG A 5 41.49 38.24 20.82
CA ARG A 5 41.73 36.99 21.60
C ARG A 5 40.49 36.42 22.33
N TRP A 6 40.18 35.13 22.24
CA TRP A 6 40.97 34.02 22.81
C TRP A 6 40.79 32.68 22.08
N MET A 7 41.84 31.85 22.16
CA MET A 7 42.01 30.53 21.55
C MET A 7 42.33 29.52 22.67
N ARG A 8 41.85 28.28 22.53
CA ARG A 8 42.34 26.98 23.10
C ARG A 8 42.10 26.62 24.57
N LEU A 9 41.57 25.40 24.76
CA LEU A 9 41.96 24.37 25.76
C LEU A 9 41.43 23.01 25.22
N PHE A 10 42.23 22.18 24.54
CA PHE A 10 43.06 21.07 25.04
C PHE A 10 42.37 19.90 25.79
N ARG A 11 42.20 18.79 25.02
CA ARG A 11 42.64 17.40 25.25
C ARG A 11 42.10 16.52 26.40
N ARG A 12 41.68 15.33 25.93
CA ARG A 12 42.00 13.93 26.37
C ARG A 12 41.21 13.31 27.53
N ARG A 13 40.58 12.17 27.21
CA ARG A 13 40.82 10.89 27.93
C ARG A 13 40.53 9.66 27.04
N ASN A 14 41.57 8.84 26.88
CA ASN A 14 41.56 7.44 26.43
C ASN A 14 41.41 6.54 27.67
N MET A 15 40.71 5.41 27.54
CA MET A 15 40.98 4.09 28.18
C MET A 15 39.87 3.12 27.72
N ILE A 16 40.12 2.16 26.83
CA ILE A 16 40.67 0.81 27.06
C ILE A 16 39.94 0.06 28.19
N SER A 17 39.12 -0.94 27.84
CA SER A 17 39.42 -2.33 28.24
C SER A 17 38.65 -3.34 27.39
N ARG A 18 39.42 -4.27 26.81
CA ARG A 18 38.97 -5.56 26.27
C ARG A 18 38.66 -6.49 27.45
N SER A 19 37.59 -7.27 27.34
CA SER A 19 37.40 -8.48 28.15
C SER A 19 36.87 -9.60 27.27
N LEU A 20 37.78 -10.47 26.86
CA LEU A 20 37.52 -11.82 26.38
C LEU A 20 36.96 -12.67 27.53
N ARG A 21 35.86 -13.40 27.30
CA ARG A 21 35.62 -14.70 27.95
C ARG A 21 35.11 -15.73 26.95
N LYS A 22 35.90 -16.81 26.87
CA LYS A 22 35.64 -18.08 26.21
C LYS A 22 34.80 -19.00 27.11
N GLY A 23 34.10 -19.94 26.48
CA GLY A 23 33.60 -21.19 27.06
C GLY A 23 32.11 -21.11 27.42
N ARG A 24 31.25 -22.08 27.07
CA ARG A 24 31.46 -23.51 26.87
C ARG A 24 30.41 -24.07 25.88
N ALA A 25 30.85 -25.02 25.06
CA ALA A 25 29.98 -25.97 24.38
C ALA A 25 29.31 -26.91 25.40
N ALA A 26 28.04 -27.23 25.19
CA ALA A 26 27.38 -28.39 25.76
C ALA A 26 26.63 -29.13 24.65
N ALA A 27 27.17 -30.29 24.28
CA ALA A 27 26.54 -31.27 23.40
C ALA A 27 26.36 -32.55 24.21
N VAL A 28 25.12 -32.92 24.51
CA VAL A 28 24.59 -34.25 24.88
C VAL A 28 23.06 -34.09 24.72
N SER A 29 22.22 -34.98 24.21
CA SER A 29 22.28 -36.41 23.97
C SER A 29 21.32 -36.76 22.83
N ARG A 30 21.68 -37.78 22.08
CA ARG A 30 20.80 -38.56 21.20
C ARG A 30 19.61 -39.11 21.99
N CYS A 31 18.46 -39.16 21.34
CA CYS A 31 17.49 -40.23 21.58
C CYS A 31 17.13 -40.84 20.22
N CYS A 32 17.53 -42.09 20.03
CA CYS A 32 17.17 -42.94 18.91
C CYS A 32 15.85 -43.64 19.26
N CYS A 33 14.86 -43.55 18.37
CA CYS A 33 13.91 -44.63 18.13
C CYS A 33 13.84 -44.85 16.62
N GLY A 34 14.31 -46.03 16.18
CA GLY A 34 13.94 -46.60 14.88
C GLY A 34 12.44 -46.93 14.88
N ILE A 35 11.79 -46.97 13.74
CA ILE A 35 11.51 -48.13 12.86
C ILE A 35 10.66 -47.49 11.74
N GLY A 36 10.76 -47.72 10.43
CA GLY A 36 11.47 -48.64 9.55
C GLY A 36 10.94 -48.39 8.12
N GLY A 37 11.48 -49.09 7.12
CA GLY A 37 10.82 -49.25 5.82
C GLY A 37 11.42 -48.48 4.63
N THR A 38 12.26 -49.18 3.86
CA THR A 38 12.68 -48.93 2.46
C THR A 38 11.49 -49.02 1.47
N PRO A 39 11.58 -48.77 0.14
CA PRO A 39 12.77 -48.61 -0.72
C PRO A 39 12.73 -47.53 -1.84
N ARG A 40 13.90 -47.36 -2.45
CA ARG A 40 14.22 -46.75 -3.77
C ARG A 40 13.14 -46.91 -4.85
N HIS A 41 12.84 -45.85 -5.62
CA HIS A 41 12.50 -45.85 -7.06
C HIS A 41 12.88 -44.47 -7.63
N MET A 42 13.92 -44.38 -8.46
CA MET A 42 13.88 -44.41 -9.94
C MET A 42 13.28 -43.15 -10.59
N ILE A 43 14.18 -42.50 -11.32
CA ILE A 43 14.00 -41.43 -12.29
C ILE A 43 13.17 -41.97 -13.46
N ALA A 44 12.13 -41.24 -13.89
CA ALA A 44 11.51 -41.44 -15.20
C ALA A 44 11.07 -40.10 -15.80
N PHE A 45 11.77 -39.71 -16.87
CA PHE A 45 11.35 -38.72 -17.86
C PHE A 45 10.13 -39.27 -18.63
N ALA A 46 9.09 -38.45 -18.80
CA ALA A 46 8.03 -38.71 -19.75
C ALA A 46 7.87 -37.50 -20.69
N LEU A 47 8.53 -37.60 -21.84
CA LEU A 47 8.17 -36.89 -23.07
C LEU A 47 6.88 -37.50 -23.60
N LEU A 48 5.85 -36.69 -23.85
CA LEU A 48 4.80 -37.02 -24.80
C LEU A 48 4.30 -35.74 -25.46
N SER A 49 4.89 -35.48 -26.62
CA SER A 49 4.34 -34.67 -27.70
C SER A 49 2.99 -35.23 -28.15
N ARG A 50 1.98 -34.39 -28.34
CA ARG A 50 1.01 -34.58 -29.43
C ARG A 50 0.53 -33.23 -29.95
N ARG A 51 0.86 -33.02 -31.22
CA ARG A 51 0.48 -31.91 -32.10
C ARG A 51 -0.85 -32.25 -32.80
N ARG A 52 -1.58 -31.18 -33.13
CA ARG A 52 -2.51 -30.96 -34.27
C ARG A 52 -3.86 -31.67 -34.26
N MET A 53 -4.94 -30.89 -34.40
CA MET A 53 -5.61 -30.46 -35.65
C MET A 53 -6.82 -29.59 -35.23
N LEU A 54 -6.87 -28.29 -35.52
CA LEU A 54 -7.43 -27.66 -36.74
C LEU A 54 -8.72 -28.30 -37.27
N ALA A 55 -9.84 -27.58 -37.12
CA ALA A 55 -10.84 -27.41 -38.17
C ALA A 55 -11.75 -26.22 -37.82
N ASP A 56 -11.67 -25.18 -38.65
CA ASP A 56 -12.72 -24.18 -38.85
C ASP A 56 -14.01 -24.85 -39.33
N CYS A 57 -15.17 -24.29 -38.98
CA CYS A 57 -16.14 -23.85 -39.99
C CYS A 57 -17.30 -23.05 -39.38
N PRO A 58 -17.89 -22.12 -40.16
CA PRO A 58 -18.81 -21.09 -39.70
C PRO A 58 -20.27 -21.54 -39.77
N LEU A 59 -21.20 -20.75 -39.23
CA LEU A 59 -22.28 -20.14 -40.01
C LEU A 59 -23.30 -19.39 -39.11
N ASN A 60 -23.63 -18.23 -39.66
CA ASN A 60 -24.74 -17.34 -39.38
C ASN A 60 -26.10 -18.06 -39.46
N GLY A 61 -27.07 -17.74 -38.60
CA GLY A 61 -28.42 -18.33 -38.70
C GLY A 61 -29.38 -17.92 -37.57
N TYR A 62 -30.16 -16.89 -37.83
CA TYR A 62 -31.27 -16.38 -37.01
C TYR A 62 -32.55 -17.18 -37.30
N VAL A 63 -33.24 -17.73 -36.30
CA VAL A 63 -34.71 -18.00 -36.34
C VAL A 63 -35.32 -17.97 -34.93
N PRO A 64 -36.46 -17.28 -34.70
CA PRO A 64 -37.08 -17.09 -33.38
C PRO A 64 -38.20 -18.10 -33.07
N GLY A 65 -38.53 -18.26 -31.78
CA GLY A 65 -39.83 -18.79 -31.33
C GLY A 65 -39.74 -19.86 -30.24
N CYS A 66 -40.01 -19.50 -28.98
CA CYS A 66 -40.47 -20.44 -27.97
C CYS A 66 -41.56 -19.80 -27.12
N THR A 67 -42.78 -20.27 -27.38
CA THR A 67 -44.01 -20.03 -26.65
C THR A 67 -43.95 -20.65 -25.26
N ALA A 68 -44.54 -19.94 -24.30
CA ALA A 68 -44.67 -20.33 -22.90
C ALA A 68 -45.47 -21.63 -22.73
N ILE A 69 -44.96 -22.53 -21.86
CA ILE A 69 -45.64 -23.75 -21.42
C ILE A 69 -46.21 -23.48 -20.02
N LEU A 70 -47.55 -23.49 -19.91
CA LEU A 70 -48.30 -23.54 -18.65
C LEU A 70 -48.35 -24.99 -18.14
N PRO A 71 -48.27 -25.23 -16.82
CA PRO A 71 -48.51 -26.57 -16.26
C PRO A 71 -50.02 -26.84 -16.06
N PRO A 72 -50.45 -28.12 -16.07
CA PRO A 72 -51.86 -28.49 -16.05
C PRO A 72 -52.49 -28.44 -14.65
N ALA A 73 -53.78 -28.16 -14.64
CA ALA A 73 -54.65 -28.18 -13.47
C ALA A 73 -54.89 -29.61 -12.96
N CYS A 74 -54.88 -29.78 -11.63
CA CYS A 74 -55.27 -31.01 -10.95
C CYS A 74 -56.56 -30.77 -10.16
N GLY A 75 -57.55 -31.64 -10.35
CA GLY A 75 -58.89 -31.55 -9.76
C GLY A 75 -59.06 -32.28 -8.42
N ASN A 76 -59.96 -31.70 -7.63
CA ASN A 76 -60.86 -32.23 -6.59
C ASN A 76 -60.39 -33.08 -5.38
N THR A 77 -60.79 -32.52 -4.22
CA THR A 77 -61.31 -33.12 -2.97
C THR A 77 -60.39 -33.95 -2.07
N ALA A 78 -59.98 -33.36 -0.95
CA ALA A 78 -60.33 -33.78 0.42
C ALA A 78 -59.57 -32.96 1.49
N CYS A 79 -60.26 -32.67 2.61
CA CYS A 79 -59.81 -31.94 3.79
C CYS A 79 -58.45 -32.37 4.39
N CYS A 80 -57.66 -31.39 4.84
CA CYS A 80 -57.05 -31.45 6.19
C CYS A 80 -56.59 -30.06 6.69
N PRO A 81 -56.55 -29.86 8.02
CA PRO A 81 -56.84 -28.59 8.66
C PRO A 81 -55.63 -27.67 8.79
N ALA A 82 -55.93 -26.40 9.00
CA ALA A 82 -55.02 -25.34 9.41
C ALA A 82 -53.96 -25.84 10.41
N ARG A 83 -52.72 -25.91 9.94
CA ARG A 83 -51.54 -25.88 10.79
C ARG A 83 -50.79 -24.60 10.46
N CYS A 84 -50.75 -23.73 11.46
CA CYS A 84 -49.84 -22.62 11.60
C CYS A 84 -48.43 -23.06 11.17
N CYS A 85 -48.01 -22.63 9.98
CA CYS A 85 -46.60 -22.58 9.66
C CYS A 85 -46.16 -21.19 10.12
N PRO A 86 -45.35 -21.04 11.20
CA PRO A 86 -44.72 -19.76 11.42
C PRO A 86 -43.85 -19.55 10.19
N ILE A 87 -44.13 -18.48 9.44
CA ILE A 87 -43.14 -17.91 8.52
C ILE A 87 -42.02 -17.49 9.46
N SER A 88 -41.07 -18.39 9.68
CA SER A 88 -39.75 -18.01 10.18
C SER A 88 -39.17 -17.19 9.05
N VAL A 89 -39.38 -15.87 9.13
CA VAL A 89 -38.50 -14.93 8.49
C VAL A 89 -37.16 -15.21 9.14
N MET A 90 -36.39 -16.11 8.53
CA MET A 90 -34.96 -16.14 8.76
C MET A 90 -34.50 -14.77 8.28
N LEU A 91 -34.39 -13.82 9.22
CA LEU A 91 -33.44 -12.75 9.06
C LEU A 91 -32.11 -13.49 8.92
N THR A 92 -31.71 -13.69 7.67
CA THR A 92 -30.31 -13.91 7.35
C THR A 92 -29.61 -12.68 7.89
N THR A 93 -29.04 -12.82 9.09
CA THR A 93 -27.97 -11.96 9.52
C THR A 93 -26.91 -12.11 8.44
N HIS A 94 -26.82 -11.16 7.52
CA HIS A 94 -25.61 -11.00 6.75
C HIS A 94 -24.54 -10.72 7.80
N SER A 95 -23.82 -11.77 8.18
CA SER A 95 -22.45 -11.60 8.62
C SER A 95 -21.81 -10.83 7.48
N THR A 96 -21.44 -9.57 7.74
CA THR A 96 -20.57 -8.82 6.86
C THR A 96 -19.34 -9.70 6.65
N SER A 97 -19.27 -10.38 5.52
CA SER A 97 -18.06 -11.09 5.13
C SER A 97 -16.95 -10.04 5.05
N GLU A 98 -15.72 -10.44 5.32
CA GLU A 98 -14.52 -9.60 5.14
C GLU A 98 -14.35 -9.05 3.71
N GLU A 99 -15.30 -9.31 2.79
CA GLU A 99 -15.26 -8.92 1.39
C GLU A 99 -15.79 -7.50 1.10
N ASP A 100 -16.51 -6.84 2.03
CA ASP A 100 -17.12 -5.52 1.76
C ASP A 100 -16.35 -4.30 2.31
N THR A 101 -15.35 -4.50 3.18
CA THR A 101 -14.53 -3.40 3.74
C THR A 101 -13.58 -2.84 2.69
N ALA A 102 -13.44 -1.51 2.63
CA ALA A 102 -12.67 -0.86 1.57
C ALA A 102 -12.00 0.43 2.03
N MET A 103 -10.76 0.62 1.58
CA MET A 103 -10.00 1.82 1.83
C MET A 103 -10.35 2.87 0.76
N ILE A 104 -10.58 4.10 1.20
CA ILE A 104 -10.84 5.23 0.32
C ILE A 104 -9.65 6.19 0.33
N PHE A 105 -9.09 6.45 -0.84
CA PHE A 105 -7.93 7.32 -1.03
C PHE A 105 -8.32 8.61 -1.76
N SER A 106 -7.94 9.75 -1.19
CA SER A 106 -8.11 11.08 -1.77
C SER A 106 -6.79 11.84 -1.76
N CYS A 107 -6.38 12.39 -2.89
CA CYS A 107 -5.25 13.32 -2.94
C CYS A 107 -5.72 14.73 -2.60
N ILE A 108 -5.23 15.30 -1.51
CA ILE A 108 -5.51 16.69 -1.14
C ILE A 108 -4.60 17.62 -1.94
N GLY A 109 -3.33 17.25 -2.07
CA GLY A 109 -2.33 17.96 -2.87
C GLY A 109 -0.93 17.43 -2.58
N HIS A 110 0.00 17.63 -3.51
CA HIS A 110 1.39 17.22 -3.37
C HIS A 110 1.58 15.75 -2.94
N ALA A 111 2.00 15.49 -1.69
CA ALA A 111 2.13 14.17 -1.07
C ALA A 111 1.08 13.90 0.03
N LYS A 112 0.12 14.81 0.22
CA LYS A 112 -0.94 14.74 1.23
C LYS A 112 -2.12 13.90 0.74
N PHE A 113 -2.21 12.68 1.22
CA PHE A 113 -3.36 11.80 1.02
C PHE A 113 -4.22 11.72 2.27
N LEU A 114 -5.54 11.77 2.07
CA LEU A 114 -6.53 11.32 3.04
C LEU A 114 -6.90 9.87 2.73
N ILE A 115 -6.79 9.02 3.74
CA ILE A 115 -7.16 7.61 3.70
C ILE A 115 -8.28 7.42 4.72
N GLU A 116 -9.46 7.03 4.25
CA GLU A 116 -10.63 6.75 5.10
C GLU A 116 -10.88 5.25 5.10
N LEU A 117 -11.09 4.70 6.30
CA LEU A 117 -11.47 3.31 6.53
C LEU A 117 -12.98 3.20 6.80
N GLU A 118 -13.54 2.01 6.63
CA GLU A 118 -14.97 1.72 6.83
C GLU A 118 -15.43 1.98 8.27
N ASN A 119 -14.54 1.79 9.26
CA ASN A 119 -14.83 2.10 10.66
C ASN A 119 -14.85 3.62 10.98
N GLY A 120 -14.61 4.47 9.98
CA GLY A 120 -14.59 5.92 10.10
C GLY A 120 -13.24 6.51 10.49
N LEU A 121 -12.21 5.69 10.73
CA LEU A 121 -10.86 6.17 11.02
C LEU A 121 -10.28 6.92 9.81
N ARG A 122 -9.76 8.12 10.06
CA ARG A 122 -9.14 8.98 9.05
C ARG A 122 -7.65 9.12 9.28
N ILE A 123 -6.88 8.72 8.28
CA ILE A 123 -5.42 8.82 8.28
C ILE A 123 -5.00 9.84 7.22
N VAL A 124 -4.22 10.84 7.62
CA VAL A 124 -3.64 11.81 6.69
C VAL A 124 -2.13 11.61 6.63
N THR A 125 -1.57 11.62 5.43
CA THR A 125 -0.13 11.60 5.19
C THR A 125 0.36 13.01 4.88
N ASP A 126 1.59 13.33 5.31
CA ASP A 126 2.39 14.46 4.91
C ASP A 126 1.63 15.78 4.69
N PRO A 127 1.07 16.38 5.75
CA PRO A 127 0.42 17.68 5.64
C PRO A 127 1.43 18.77 5.28
N TYR A 128 1.04 19.70 4.41
CA TYR A 128 1.87 20.82 3.95
C TYR A 128 1.29 22.17 4.37
N ASP A 129 2.14 23.19 4.45
CA ASP A 129 1.72 24.58 4.58
C ASP A 129 1.53 25.28 3.22
N ALA A 130 1.09 26.54 3.26
CA ALA A 130 0.77 27.31 2.04
C ALA A 130 1.98 27.55 1.12
N THR A 131 3.22 27.38 1.60
CA THR A 131 4.42 27.61 0.80
C THR A 131 4.67 26.50 -0.23
N CYS A 132 4.03 25.33 -0.07
CA CYS A 132 3.98 24.26 -1.07
C CYS A 132 3.24 24.68 -2.36
N GLY A 133 2.51 25.81 -2.34
CA GLY A 133 1.79 26.36 -3.50
C GLY A 133 0.38 25.81 -3.68
N TYR A 134 0.03 24.74 -2.98
CA TYR A 134 -1.33 24.22 -2.92
C TYR A 134 -2.15 24.97 -1.84
N PRO A 135 -3.44 25.22 -2.06
CA PRO A 135 -4.32 25.71 -1.01
C PRO A 135 -4.32 24.77 0.20
N VAL A 136 -4.19 25.35 1.39
CA VAL A 136 -4.27 24.59 2.64
C VAL A 136 -5.73 24.29 2.94
N THR A 137 -6.16 23.08 2.60
CA THR A 137 -7.52 22.61 2.89
C THR A 137 -7.54 21.95 4.28
N PRO A 138 -8.42 22.39 5.20
CA PRO A 138 -8.60 21.74 6.48
C PRO A 138 -9.26 20.38 6.27
N VAL A 139 -8.53 19.31 6.60
CA VAL A 139 -8.99 17.93 6.49
C VAL A 139 -8.86 17.30 7.87
N PRO A 140 -9.96 17.10 8.62
CA PRO A 140 -9.92 16.45 9.93
C PRO A 140 -9.37 15.02 9.80
N ALA A 141 -8.51 14.63 10.75
CA ALA A 141 -7.92 13.31 10.80
C ALA A 141 -7.79 12.83 12.24
N ASP A 142 -7.83 11.52 12.43
CA ASP A 142 -7.58 10.87 13.72
C ASP A 142 -6.09 10.53 13.88
N VAL A 143 -5.42 10.24 12.76
CA VAL A 143 -3.99 9.93 12.70
C VAL A 143 -3.32 10.74 11.61
N VAL A 144 -2.14 11.29 11.91
CA VAL A 144 -1.30 12.00 10.94
C VAL A 144 0.06 11.30 10.87
N LEU A 145 0.45 10.93 9.66
CA LEU A 145 1.76 10.35 9.34
C LEU A 145 2.64 11.45 8.78
N VAL A 146 3.81 11.65 9.39
CA VAL A 146 4.79 12.67 8.98
C VAL A 146 6.05 11.95 8.54
N SER A 147 6.33 11.95 7.24
CA SER A 147 7.51 11.27 6.70
C SER A 147 8.80 11.93 7.15
N HIS A 148 8.84 13.27 7.21
CA HIS A 148 10.01 14.03 7.65
C HIS A 148 9.66 15.49 7.98
N GLY A 149 10.56 16.19 8.66
CA GLY A 149 10.33 17.53 9.19
C GLY A 149 10.44 18.70 8.20
N HIS A 150 10.30 18.48 6.90
CA HIS A 150 10.23 19.59 5.94
C HIS A 150 8.81 20.17 5.90
N HIS A 151 8.72 21.47 5.64
CA HIS A 151 7.49 22.26 5.72
C HIS A 151 6.37 21.79 4.77
N ASP A 152 6.74 21.17 3.66
CA ASP A 152 5.87 20.54 2.67
C ASP A 152 5.38 19.15 3.06
N HIS A 153 5.79 18.62 4.22
CA HIS A 153 5.41 17.28 4.71
C HIS A 153 5.09 17.21 6.22
N SER A 154 5.28 18.29 7.00
CA SER A 154 5.15 18.26 8.47
C SER A 154 4.21 19.30 9.08
N ALA A 155 3.34 19.93 8.31
CA ALA A 155 2.44 21.01 8.76
C ALA A 155 1.21 20.48 9.52
N VAL A 156 1.43 19.75 10.62
CA VAL A 156 0.38 19.11 11.44
C VAL A 156 -0.62 20.12 12.01
N ASP A 157 -0.19 21.34 12.26
CA ASP A 157 -1.02 22.46 12.73
C ASP A 157 -2.12 22.86 11.75
N THR A 158 -2.01 22.46 10.48
CA THR A 158 -3.06 22.64 9.47
C THR A 158 -4.20 21.62 9.57
N ILE A 159 -4.04 20.57 10.40
CA ILE A 159 -5.02 19.50 10.58
C ILE A 159 -5.95 19.83 11.75
N PRO A 160 -7.27 19.96 11.52
CA PRO A 160 -8.23 20.20 12.59
C PRO A 160 -8.30 19.02 13.58
N GLY A 161 -8.48 19.35 14.88
CA GLY A 161 -8.68 18.37 15.93
C GLY A 161 -7.42 18.10 16.75
N THR A 162 -7.32 16.90 17.32
CA THR A 162 -6.17 16.45 18.11
C THR A 162 -5.71 15.07 17.62
N PRO A 163 -5.17 14.98 16.39
CA PRO A 163 -4.76 13.71 15.81
C PRO A 163 -3.60 13.10 16.59
N ARG A 164 -3.50 11.76 16.56
CA ARG A 164 -2.29 11.06 16.93
C ARG A 164 -1.25 11.23 15.82
N VAL A 165 -0.10 11.81 16.15
CA VAL A 165 1.00 11.99 15.19
C VAL A 165 1.94 10.80 15.25
N ILE A 166 2.34 10.29 14.08
CA ILE A 166 3.36 9.25 13.91
C ILE A 166 4.46 9.82 13.02
N ASP A 167 5.61 10.11 13.64
CA ASP A 167 6.76 10.79 13.05
C ASP A 167 8.10 10.09 13.42
N ALA A 168 8.02 8.86 13.91
CA ALA A 168 9.17 8.04 14.27
C ALA A 168 9.02 6.62 13.71
N ALA A 169 10.15 5.94 13.49
CA ALA A 169 10.14 4.55 13.05
C ALA A 169 9.66 3.62 14.18
N GLY A 170 8.90 2.60 13.81
CA GLY A 170 8.31 1.65 14.74
C GLY A 170 7.04 1.01 14.22
N GLU A 171 6.45 0.15 15.04
CA GLU A 171 5.14 -0.45 14.80
C GLU A 171 4.10 0.19 15.71
N TYR A 172 2.97 0.56 15.12
CA TYR A 172 1.89 1.27 15.77
C TYR A 172 0.59 0.52 15.54
N ASP A 173 0.06 -0.08 16.60
CA ASP A 173 -1.29 -0.63 16.61
C ASP A 173 -2.28 0.51 16.90
N LEU A 174 -3.29 0.63 16.03
CA LEU A 174 -4.36 1.61 16.14
C LEU A 174 -5.68 0.98 16.61
N GLY A 175 -5.71 -0.34 16.84
CA GLY A 175 -6.93 -1.09 17.16
C GLY A 175 -7.69 -1.53 15.91
N ASP A 176 -8.72 -2.37 16.10
CA ASP A 176 -9.63 -2.84 15.05
C ASP A 176 -8.95 -3.42 13.80
N GLY A 177 -7.79 -4.07 13.99
CA GLY A 177 -7.02 -4.67 12.90
C GLY A 177 -6.24 -3.68 12.04
N VAL A 178 -6.15 -2.40 12.47
CA VAL A 178 -5.37 -1.36 11.79
C VAL A 178 -3.98 -1.26 12.39
N THR A 179 -2.95 -1.48 11.57
CA THR A 179 -1.56 -1.35 11.99
C THR A 179 -0.77 -0.47 11.03
N ILE A 180 0.18 0.28 11.58
CA ILE A 180 1.10 1.12 10.82
C ILE A 180 2.53 0.73 11.17
N THR A 181 3.32 0.40 10.15
CA THR A 181 4.78 0.22 10.29
C THR A 181 5.48 1.41 9.66
N ALA A 182 6.21 2.18 10.46
CA ALA A 182 7.04 3.29 10.01
C ALA A 182 8.51 2.85 9.93
N ILE A 183 9.15 3.05 8.78
CA ILE A 183 10.47 2.50 8.46
C ILE A 183 11.39 3.64 8.06
N GLU A 184 12.58 3.71 8.68
CA GLU A 184 13.58 4.71 8.29
C GLU A 184 14.13 4.45 6.87
N ALA A 185 14.21 5.53 6.10
CA ALA A 185 14.87 5.62 4.81
C ALA A 185 15.57 6.97 4.67
N PHE A 186 16.16 7.22 3.50
CA PHE A 186 16.86 8.47 3.20
C PHE A 186 16.18 9.23 2.05
N HIS A 187 16.19 10.55 2.17
CA HIS A 187 15.71 11.49 1.15
C HIS A 187 16.76 11.68 0.03
N ASP A 188 17.88 10.96 0.07
CA ASP A 188 18.89 11.02 -0.97
C ASP A 188 19.60 9.67 -1.15
N ASP A 189 20.41 9.61 -2.20
CA ASP A 189 21.28 8.49 -2.56
C ASP A 189 22.59 8.45 -1.77
N ALA A 190 22.74 9.30 -0.75
CA ALA A 190 23.96 9.53 0.01
C ALA A 190 23.71 9.43 1.52
N GLU A 191 22.85 8.49 1.93
CA GLU A 191 22.54 8.15 3.33
C GLU A 191 22.05 9.35 4.17
N GLY A 192 21.29 10.24 3.52
CA GLY A 192 20.68 11.42 4.15
C GLY A 192 21.63 12.60 4.31
N THR A 193 22.84 12.55 3.74
CA THR A 193 23.83 13.63 3.89
C THR A 193 23.48 14.90 3.12
N LYS A 194 22.61 14.81 2.11
CA LYS A 194 22.17 15.96 1.29
C LYS A 194 20.82 16.50 1.77
N ARG A 195 19.88 15.63 2.15
CA ARG A 195 18.47 15.97 2.38
C ARG A 195 17.88 15.38 3.67
N GLY A 196 18.63 14.56 4.39
CA GLY A 196 18.20 13.96 5.64
C GLY A 196 17.46 12.64 5.48
N LYS A 197 16.74 12.27 6.54
CA LYS A 197 15.97 11.02 6.62
C LYS A 197 14.52 11.25 6.20
N THR A 198 13.87 10.18 5.79
CA THR A 198 12.42 10.12 5.57
C THR A 198 11.87 8.81 6.13
N LEU A 199 10.59 8.79 6.48
CA LEU A 199 9.89 7.58 6.91
C LEU A 199 9.01 7.07 5.77
N LEU A 200 9.05 5.75 5.60
CA LEU A 200 8.13 5.01 4.75
C LEU A 200 7.06 4.39 5.66
N PHE A 201 5.80 4.43 5.24
CA PHE A 201 4.69 3.91 6.03
C PHE A 201 4.02 2.74 5.30
N ALA A 202 3.91 1.59 5.97
CA ALA A 202 3.01 0.51 5.57
C ALA A 202 1.76 0.54 6.46
N ILE A 203 0.61 0.84 5.86
CA ILE A 203 -0.70 0.93 6.51
C ILE A 203 -1.47 -0.33 6.16
N ARG A 204 -1.66 -1.20 7.15
CA ARG A 204 -2.38 -2.47 6.98
C ARG A 204 -3.73 -2.37 7.67
N ALA A 205 -4.79 -2.46 6.86
CA ALA A 205 -6.18 -2.39 7.28
C ALA A 205 -7.04 -3.07 6.21
N GLU A 206 -8.21 -3.60 6.59
CA GLU A 206 -9.23 -4.08 5.63
C GLU A 206 -8.71 -5.12 4.62
N GLY A 207 -7.76 -5.95 5.06
CA GLY A 207 -7.11 -6.97 4.20
C GLY A 207 -6.16 -6.41 3.14
N LEU A 208 -5.87 -5.11 3.17
CA LEU A 208 -5.03 -4.38 2.24
C LEU A 208 -3.74 -3.89 2.92
N ASN A 209 -2.66 -3.79 2.13
CA ASN A 209 -1.42 -3.12 2.51
C ASN A 209 -1.19 -1.88 1.62
N ALA A 210 -1.46 -0.69 2.15
CA ALA A 210 -1.20 0.58 1.48
C ALA A 210 0.13 1.16 1.95
N ILE A 211 1.02 1.49 1.02
CA ILE A 211 2.36 1.98 1.32
C ILE A 211 2.53 3.43 0.84
N HIS A 212 2.96 4.30 1.74
CA HIS A 212 3.38 5.68 1.42
C HIS A 212 4.89 5.78 1.56
N LEU A 213 5.57 6.17 0.48
CA LEU A 213 7.03 6.19 0.43
C LEU A 213 7.65 7.53 0.83
N GLY A 214 6.87 8.49 1.35
CA GLY A 214 7.36 9.82 1.67
C GLY A 214 8.14 10.42 0.49
N ASP A 215 9.25 11.05 0.83
CA ASP A 215 10.21 11.55 -0.14
C ASP A 215 11.42 10.61 -0.27
N LEU A 216 11.16 9.38 -0.71
CA LEU A 216 12.21 8.41 -0.93
C LEU A 216 13.21 8.91 -1.98
N GLY A 217 14.51 8.90 -1.64
CA GLY A 217 15.60 9.36 -2.52
C GLY A 217 16.48 8.24 -3.09
N HIS A 218 16.19 6.98 -2.79
CA HIS A 218 16.94 5.81 -3.27
C HIS A 218 16.02 4.59 -3.42
N ILE A 219 16.46 3.56 -4.13
CA ILE A 219 15.73 2.28 -4.17
C ILE A 219 15.78 1.65 -2.76
N PRO A 220 14.66 1.18 -2.20
CA PRO A 220 14.66 0.55 -0.87
C PRO A 220 15.55 -0.69 -0.85
N ASN A 221 16.28 -0.89 0.25
CA ASN A 221 17.09 -2.10 0.43
C ASN A 221 16.21 -3.31 0.82
N ALA A 222 16.79 -4.51 0.81
CA ALA A 222 16.07 -5.75 1.11
C ALA A 222 15.34 -5.73 2.47
N ALA A 223 15.97 -5.18 3.52
CA ALA A 223 15.35 -5.10 4.84
C ALA A 223 14.15 -4.15 4.87
N GLN A 224 14.23 -3.03 4.12
CA GLN A 224 13.10 -2.11 3.96
C GLN A 224 11.97 -2.75 3.15
N ILE A 225 12.29 -3.47 2.06
CA ILE A 225 11.31 -4.20 1.24
C ILE A 225 10.59 -5.26 2.08
N ASP A 226 11.34 -6.04 2.86
CA ASP A 226 10.78 -7.09 3.73
C ASP A 226 9.86 -6.49 4.81
N ALA A 227 10.23 -5.36 5.41
CA ALA A 227 9.43 -4.68 6.43
C ALA A 227 8.15 -4.03 5.86
N LEU A 228 8.23 -3.48 4.64
CA LEU A 228 7.08 -2.93 3.92
C LEU A 228 6.12 -4.04 3.49
N GLY A 229 6.65 -5.15 2.99
CA GLY A 229 5.89 -6.22 2.36
C GLY A 229 5.29 -5.83 1.01
N PRO A 230 4.50 -6.72 0.37
CA PRO A 230 3.90 -6.45 -0.93
C PRO A 230 2.86 -5.33 -0.84
N ALA A 231 2.87 -4.40 -1.80
CA ALA A 231 1.96 -3.26 -1.81
C ALA A 231 0.67 -3.58 -2.60
N ASP A 232 -0.48 -3.54 -1.96
CA ASP A 232 -1.76 -3.51 -2.68
C ASP A 232 -1.93 -2.13 -3.35
N VAL A 233 -1.67 -1.06 -2.60
CA VAL A 233 -1.69 0.34 -3.04
C VAL A 233 -0.36 1.00 -2.71
N LEU A 234 0.26 1.70 -3.65
CA LEU A 234 1.55 2.37 -3.46
C LEU A 234 1.46 3.85 -3.82
N MET A 235 1.67 4.73 -2.84
CA MET A 235 1.87 6.17 -3.02
C MET A 235 3.37 6.44 -3.14
N ILE A 236 3.83 6.87 -4.32
CA ILE A 236 5.26 6.91 -4.69
C ILE A 236 5.64 8.23 -5.38
N PRO A 237 6.72 8.92 -4.94
CA PRO A 237 7.19 10.10 -5.64
C PRO A 237 7.81 9.74 -7.00
N VAL A 238 7.60 10.59 -8.01
CA VAL A 238 8.11 10.35 -9.38
C VAL A 238 8.82 11.57 -9.99
N GLY A 239 9.13 12.57 -9.17
CA GLY A 239 9.64 13.88 -9.61
C GLY A 239 11.13 13.94 -9.94
N GLY A 240 11.95 13.00 -9.45
CA GLY A 240 13.34 12.76 -9.86
C GLY A 240 14.43 13.76 -9.46
N PHE A 241 14.10 14.92 -8.90
CA PHE A 241 15.11 15.92 -8.48
C PHE A 241 15.37 15.93 -6.97
N PHE A 242 14.28 15.93 -6.20
CA PHE A 242 14.33 15.85 -4.75
C PHE A 242 14.25 14.41 -4.27
N THR A 243 13.55 13.57 -5.02
CA THR A 243 13.23 12.18 -4.73
C THR A 243 13.72 11.29 -5.88
N ILE A 244 13.43 9.99 -5.80
CA ILE A 244 13.64 9.04 -6.90
C ILE A 244 13.00 9.51 -8.22
N ASP A 245 13.63 9.12 -9.33
CA ASP A 245 13.11 9.37 -10.66
C ASP A 245 12.04 8.35 -11.10
N ALA A 246 11.47 8.58 -12.28
CA ALA A 246 10.44 7.72 -12.85
C ALA A 246 10.89 6.25 -13.03
N ALA A 247 12.15 6.01 -13.40
CA ALA A 247 12.66 4.67 -13.63
C ALA A 247 12.87 3.92 -12.30
N GLN A 248 13.47 4.59 -11.32
CA GLN A 248 13.63 4.09 -9.96
C GLN A 248 12.27 3.85 -9.29
N ALA A 249 11.27 4.69 -9.55
CA ALA A 249 9.91 4.50 -9.05
C ALA A 249 9.26 3.25 -9.64
N LYS A 250 9.41 3.01 -10.95
CA LYS A 250 8.93 1.78 -11.60
C LYS A 250 9.63 0.53 -11.05
N GLU A 251 10.94 0.60 -10.84
CA GLU A 251 11.70 -0.50 -10.24
C GLU A 251 11.21 -0.79 -8.80
N THR A 252 11.07 0.24 -7.98
CA THR A 252 10.58 0.13 -6.60
C THR A 252 9.18 -0.48 -6.54
N ALA A 253 8.26 -0.06 -7.41
CA ALA A 253 6.93 -0.66 -7.53
C ALA A 253 6.98 -2.14 -7.96
N GLY A 254 7.97 -2.52 -8.77
CA GLY A 254 8.22 -3.91 -9.14
C GLY A 254 8.72 -4.75 -7.96
N LEU A 255 9.68 -4.23 -7.19
CA LEU A 255 10.24 -4.89 -6.01
C LEU A 255 9.18 -5.13 -4.92
N LEU A 256 8.23 -4.20 -4.77
CA LEU A 256 7.12 -4.30 -3.83
C LEU A 256 5.92 -5.08 -4.39
N GLY A 257 6.02 -5.66 -5.59
CA GLY A 257 4.92 -6.44 -6.19
C GLY A 257 3.62 -5.66 -6.32
N THR A 258 3.70 -4.35 -6.55
CA THR A 258 2.58 -3.43 -6.36
C THR A 258 1.38 -3.73 -7.26
N ARG A 259 0.14 -3.69 -6.77
CA ARG A 259 -1.07 -3.83 -7.62
C ARG A 259 -1.63 -2.51 -8.15
N ILE A 260 -1.67 -1.45 -7.34
CA ILE A 260 -2.17 -0.12 -7.71
C ILE A 260 -1.12 0.94 -7.37
N ILE A 261 -0.79 1.81 -8.31
CA ILE A 261 0.19 2.88 -8.14
C ILE A 261 -0.52 4.23 -8.15
N LEU A 262 -0.26 5.02 -7.11
CA LEU A 262 -0.67 6.40 -6.93
C LEU A 262 0.59 7.28 -7.04
N PRO A 263 0.97 7.78 -8.24
CA PRO A 263 2.12 8.65 -8.37
C PRO A 263 1.87 9.96 -7.62
N MET A 264 2.92 10.50 -7.00
CA MET A 264 2.90 11.79 -6.29
C MET A 264 4.20 12.57 -6.52
N HIS A 265 4.29 13.77 -5.94
CA HIS A 265 5.49 14.61 -5.98
C HIS A 265 6.05 14.85 -7.41
N TYR A 266 5.17 15.16 -8.36
CA TYR A 266 5.51 15.50 -9.75
C TYR A 266 5.13 16.95 -10.09
N LYS A 267 5.57 17.44 -11.25
CA LYS A 267 5.27 18.78 -11.72
C LYS A 267 3.79 18.95 -12.05
N THR A 268 3.19 20.00 -11.52
CA THR A 268 1.81 20.42 -11.74
C THR A 268 1.77 21.92 -12.05
N ARG A 269 0.57 22.44 -12.30
CA ARG A 269 0.36 23.87 -12.54
C ARG A 269 0.73 24.78 -11.36
N VAL A 270 0.72 24.28 -10.12
CA VAL A 270 0.97 25.10 -8.92
C VAL A 270 2.41 25.10 -8.44
N ASN A 271 3.22 24.13 -8.87
CA ASN A 271 4.64 24.03 -8.58
C ASN A 271 5.47 24.00 -9.88
N ALA A 272 5.05 24.79 -10.87
CA ALA A 272 5.64 24.79 -12.21
C ALA A 272 7.13 25.18 -12.22
N ASP A 273 7.54 26.04 -11.29
CA ASP A 273 8.91 26.53 -11.15
C ASP A 273 9.86 25.52 -10.48
N TRP A 274 9.31 24.41 -9.95
CA TRP A 274 10.14 23.40 -9.30
C TRP A 274 10.91 22.58 -10.34
N PRO A 275 12.17 22.20 -10.05
CA PRO A 275 13.03 21.46 -10.97
C PRO A 275 12.68 19.95 -11.07
N ILE A 276 11.39 19.59 -10.96
CA ILE A 276 10.90 18.21 -11.00
C ILE A 276 10.30 17.84 -12.37
N ALA A 277 10.28 16.55 -12.66
CA ALA A 277 9.71 15.99 -13.88
C ALA A 277 8.17 16.04 -13.87
N PRO A 278 7.53 16.14 -15.06
CA PRO A 278 6.08 16.01 -15.18
C PRO A 278 5.64 14.54 -15.09
N LEU A 279 4.36 14.32 -14.79
CA LEU A 279 3.80 12.98 -14.57
C LEU A 279 4.00 12.04 -15.76
N GLU A 280 3.99 12.58 -16.98
CA GLU A 280 4.15 11.84 -18.23
C GLU A 280 5.48 11.11 -18.31
N ALA A 281 6.54 11.62 -17.65
CA ALA A 281 7.83 10.94 -17.58
C ALA A 281 7.73 9.57 -16.89
N PHE A 282 6.76 9.39 -15.99
CA PHE A 282 6.49 8.12 -15.31
C PHE A 282 5.46 7.27 -16.06
N THR A 283 4.33 7.85 -16.46
CA THR A 283 3.24 7.07 -17.08
C THR A 283 3.63 6.47 -18.42
N GLN A 284 4.51 7.12 -19.19
CA GLN A 284 5.04 6.59 -20.45
C GLN A 284 5.94 5.35 -20.29
N LEU A 285 6.37 5.03 -19.07
CA LEU A 285 7.11 3.80 -18.81
C LEU A 285 6.22 2.56 -18.76
N TYR A 286 4.89 2.72 -18.78
CA TYR A 286 3.94 1.63 -18.71
C TYR A 286 3.16 1.50 -20.04
N ASP A 287 2.96 0.27 -20.47
CA ASP A 287 2.19 -0.05 -21.70
C ASP A 287 0.66 0.00 -21.47
N ILE A 288 0.24 0.56 -20.33
CA ILE A 288 -1.15 0.64 -19.89
C ILE A 288 -1.45 2.10 -19.55
N PRO A 289 -2.65 2.60 -19.89
CA PRO A 289 -3.00 3.97 -19.60
C PRO A 289 -3.10 4.20 -18.09
N ALA A 290 -2.77 5.42 -17.67
CA ALA A 290 -3.11 5.91 -16.35
C ALA A 290 -4.54 6.44 -16.35
N GLU A 291 -5.28 6.19 -15.27
CA GLU A 291 -6.66 6.64 -15.12
C GLU A 291 -6.73 7.79 -14.12
N GLU A 292 -7.25 8.94 -14.56
CA GLU A 292 -7.48 10.08 -13.67
C GLU A 292 -8.77 9.89 -12.89
N VAL A 293 -8.67 9.95 -11.56
CA VAL A 293 -9.81 9.77 -10.66
C VAL A 293 -9.78 10.82 -9.56
N ASN A 294 -10.95 11.19 -9.04
CA ASN A 294 -11.04 12.18 -7.95
C ASN A 294 -10.80 11.57 -6.56
N LEU A 295 -11.10 10.28 -6.47
CA LEU A 295 -11.09 9.45 -5.28
C LEU A 295 -11.01 8.01 -5.77
N LEU A 296 -10.29 7.18 -5.03
CA LEU A 296 -10.15 5.75 -5.33
C LEU A 296 -10.66 4.95 -4.13
N ARG A 297 -11.69 4.13 -4.33
CA ARG A 297 -12.13 3.14 -3.34
C ARG A 297 -11.58 1.78 -3.74
N VAL A 298 -10.90 1.11 -2.82
CA VAL A 298 -10.29 -0.21 -3.05
C VAL A 298 -10.77 -1.18 -1.99
N ALA A 299 -11.42 -2.27 -2.43
CA ALA A 299 -11.71 -3.42 -1.59
C ALA A 299 -10.80 -4.58 -1.98
N LYS A 300 -10.53 -5.51 -1.06
CA LYS A 300 -9.69 -6.68 -1.39
C LYS A 300 -10.29 -7.52 -2.53
N GLY A 301 -11.62 -7.66 -2.55
CA GLY A 301 -12.34 -8.41 -3.59
C GLY A 301 -12.33 -7.76 -4.97
N ASP A 302 -12.19 -6.43 -5.06
CA ASP A 302 -12.25 -5.69 -6.33
C ASP A 302 -10.90 -5.16 -6.82
N ILE A 303 -9.80 -5.40 -6.09
CA ILE A 303 -8.47 -4.88 -6.41
C ILE A 303 -8.00 -5.23 -7.83
N MET A 304 -8.46 -6.35 -8.37
CA MET A 304 -8.13 -6.78 -9.74
C MET A 304 -8.89 -6.01 -10.82
N CYS A 305 -10.01 -5.37 -10.48
CA CYS A 305 -10.78 -4.47 -11.34
C CYS A 305 -10.24 -3.04 -11.32
N GLN A 306 -9.39 -2.70 -10.36
CA GLN A 306 -8.82 -1.36 -10.21
C GLN A 306 -7.73 -1.08 -11.26
N PRO A 307 -7.58 0.18 -11.69
CA PRO A 307 -6.48 0.59 -12.57
C PRO A 307 -5.13 0.26 -11.93
N LYS A 308 -4.15 -0.06 -12.77
CA LYS A 308 -2.77 -0.25 -12.29
C LYS A 308 -2.12 1.07 -11.89
N ILE A 309 -2.47 2.16 -12.57
CA ILE A 309 -2.01 3.52 -12.26
C ILE A 309 -3.25 4.41 -12.14
N ALA A 310 -3.51 4.89 -10.92
CA ALA A 310 -4.58 5.85 -10.65
C ALA A 310 -3.96 7.21 -10.31
N VAL A 311 -4.26 8.21 -11.11
CA VAL A 311 -3.82 9.60 -10.90
C VAL A 311 -4.90 10.32 -10.14
N LEU A 312 -4.69 10.49 -8.83
CA LEU A 312 -5.64 11.19 -7.97
C LEU A 312 -5.53 12.70 -8.17
N LEU A 313 -6.59 13.32 -8.66
CA LEU A 313 -6.64 14.77 -8.89
C LEU A 313 -6.64 15.54 -7.56
N PRO A 314 -5.72 16.49 -7.34
CA PRO A 314 -5.64 17.27 -6.11
C PRO A 314 -6.95 17.99 -5.79
N GLN A 315 -7.59 17.63 -4.69
CA GLN A 315 -8.87 18.22 -4.28
C GLN A 315 -8.73 19.68 -3.83
N SER A 316 -7.55 20.09 -3.37
CA SER A 316 -7.27 21.51 -3.04
C SER A 316 -7.27 22.43 -4.26
N LEU A 317 -7.24 21.88 -5.49
CA LEU A 317 -7.18 22.66 -6.73
C LEU A 317 -8.53 22.75 -7.46
N LYS A 318 -9.60 22.22 -6.87
CA LYS A 318 -10.97 22.25 -7.40
C LYS A 318 -11.70 23.54 -7.06
#